data_AF-E7GEI7-F1
#
_entry.id   AF-E7GEI7-F1
#
_cell.length_a   1.000
_cell.length_b   1.000
_cell.length_c   1.000
_cell.angle_alpha   90.00
_cell.angle_beta   90.00
_cell.angle_gamma   90.00
#
_symmetry.space_group_name_H-M   'P 1'
#
loop_
_entity.id
_entity.type
_entity.pdbx_description
1 polymer ?
#
loop_
_entity_poly.entity_id
_entity_poly.type
_entity_poly.pdbx_seq_one_letter_code
_entity_poly.pdbx_strand_id
1 'polypeptide(L)'
;MKTKKKEAYNMNAFRLLRLCNDLTVVEVAEEMQLSPQYIRDIERGYRYPAQDKIVKFCELFNISVETLDEIQNCQEKYKNEQPLKSYQKMLMRTLMNLL
;
A
#
# COMPACT_ATOMS: atom_id res chain seq x y z
N MET A 1 24.04 -3.86 20.28
CA MET A 1 23.77 -3.15 19.00
C MET A 1 22.56 -3.81 18.35
N LYS A 2 21.37 -3.21 18.39
CA LYS A 2 20.16 -3.81 17.76
C LYS A 2 20.34 -3.70 16.25
N THR A 3 20.50 -4.82 15.57
CA THR A 3 20.59 -4.90 14.11
C THR A 3 19.32 -4.33 13.52
N LYS A 4 19.43 -3.23 12.75
CA LYS A 4 18.32 -2.74 11.92
C LYS A 4 17.97 -3.86 10.95
N LYS A 5 16.87 -4.58 11.23
CA LYS A 5 16.30 -5.58 10.33
C LYS A 5 16.08 -4.87 9.00
N LYS A 6 16.88 -5.23 7.98
CA LYS A 6 16.79 -4.69 6.62
C LYS A 6 15.32 -4.84 6.20
N GLU A 7 14.58 -3.73 6.13
CA GLU A 7 13.15 -3.72 5.80
C GLU A 7 12.99 -4.41 4.45
N ALA A 8 12.62 -5.68 4.49
CA ALA A 8 12.22 -6.43 3.31
C ALA A 8 11.13 -5.60 2.64
N TYR A 9 11.27 -5.36 1.35
CA TYR A 9 10.35 -4.61 0.49
C TYR A 9 8.88 -4.86 0.87
N ASN A 10 8.36 -4.09 1.81
CA ASN A 10 7.03 -4.30 2.37
C ASN A 10 6.11 -3.38 1.59
N MET A 11 5.70 -3.82 0.41
CA MET A 11 4.66 -3.12 -0.31
C MET A 11 3.31 -3.55 0.26
N ASN A 12 2.55 -2.58 0.74
CA ASN A 12 1.15 -2.77 1.08
C ASN A 12 0.24 -2.15 0.01
N ALA A 13 -1.07 -2.33 0.17
CA ALA A 13 -2.06 -1.84 -0.78
C ALA A 13 -1.95 -0.32 -1.00
N PHE A 14 -1.77 0.46 0.07
CA PHE A 14 -1.67 1.92 -0.02
C PHE A 14 -0.48 2.38 -0.88
N ARG A 15 0.69 1.76 -0.68
CA ARG A 15 1.87 2.07 -1.49
C ARG A 15 1.68 1.65 -2.95
N LEU A 16 1.04 0.51 -3.20
CA LEU A 16 0.74 0.03 -4.54
C LEU A 16 -0.16 1.03 -5.27
N LEU A 17 -1.28 1.42 -4.65
CA LEU A 17 -2.23 2.38 -5.20
C LEU A 17 -1.57 3.73 -5.52
N ARG A 18 -0.74 4.24 -4.61
CA ARG A 18 0.01 5.47 -4.86
C ARG A 18 0.90 5.35 -6.10
N LEU A 19 1.67 4.26 -6.22
CA LEU A 19 2.58 4.05 -7.34
C LEU A 19 1.82 3.83 -8.67
N CYS A 20 0.66 3.17 -8.64
CA CYS A 20 -0.19 3.01 -9.82
C CYS A 20 -0.77 4.31 -10.35
N ASN A 21 -0.88 5.32 -9.49
CA ASN A 21 -1.36 6.66 -9.83
C ASN A 21 -0.21 7.67 -10.05
N ASP A 22 1.05 7.19 -10.11
CA ASP A 22 2.25 8.02 -10.29
C ASP A 22 2.41 9.15 -9.26
N LEU A 23 1.82 9.01 -8.08
CA LEU A 23 1.86 10.02 -7.03
C LEU A 23 3.09 9.84 -6.11
N THR A 24 3.65 10.95 -5.66
CA THR A 24 4.61 11.02 -4.57
C THR A 24 3.92 10.92 -3.22
N VAL A 25 4.69 10.58 -2.18
CA VAL A 25 4.19 10.56 -0.79
C VAL A 25 3.71 11.95 -0.33
N VAL A 26 4.33 13.02 -0.86
CA VAL A 26 3.98 14.40 -0.50
C VAL A 26 2.63 14.76 -1.11
N GLU A 27 2.41 14.46 -2.39
CA GLU A 27 1.12 14.72 -3.06
C GLU A 27 -0.03 13.98 -2.37
N VAL A 28 0.12 12.69 -2.04
CA VAL A 28 -0.91 11.96 -1.28
C VAL A 28 -1.15 12.59 0.09
N ALA A 29 -0.10 13.05 0.77
CA ALA A 29 -0.23 13.68 2.08
C ALA A 29 -0.99 15.02 2.00
N GLU A 30 -0.71 15.82 0.97
CA GLU A 30 -1.40 17.08 0.69
C GLU A 30 -2.89 16.86 0.39
N GLU A 31 -3.20 15.95 -0.54
CA GLU A 31 -4.59 15.59 -0.90
C GLU A 31 -5.38 15.08 0.31
N MET A 32 -4.75 14.28 1.16
CA MET A 32 -5.40 13.74 2.35
C MET A 32 -5.43 14.68 3.55
N GLN A 33 -4.76 15.83 3.47
CA GLN A 33 -4.52 16.76 4.60
C GLN A 33 -3.86 16.05 5.80
N LEU A 34 -2.83 15.26 5.53
CA LEU A 34 -2.06 14.50 6.51
C LEU A 34 -0.57 14.84 6.42
N SER A 35 0.24 14.40 7.38
CA SER A 35 1.68 14.57 7.28
C SER A 35 2.30 13.53 6.32
N PRO A 36 3.35 13.87 5.55
CA PRO A 36 4.07 12.90 4.74
C PRO A 36 4.64 11.73 5.56
N GLN A 37 4.94 11.96 6.85
CA GLN A 37 5.39 10.90 7.74
C GLN A 37 4.28 9.89 8.04
N TYR A 38 3.04 10.36 8.22
CA TYR A 38 1.89 9.48 8.44
C TYR A 38 1.68 8.53 7.26
N ILE A 39 1.77 9.05 6.02
CA ILE A 39 1.70 8.22 4.80
C ILE A 39 2.84 7.21 4.75
N ARG A 40 4.09 7.60 5.05
CA ARG A 40 5.22 6.65 5.10
C ARG A 40 5.04 5.55 6.13
N ASP A 41 4.53 5.89 7.31
CA ASP A 41 4.29 4.92 8.38
C ASP A 41 3.21 3.91 7.95
N ILE A 42 2.17 4.37 7.24
CA ILE A 42 1.19 3.49 6.61
C ILE A 42 1.87 2.57 5.62
N GLU A 43 2.59 3.11 4.64
CA GLU A 43 3.21 2.32 3.56
C GLU A 43 4.23 1.30 4.05
N ARG A 44 4.90 1.56 5.17
CA ARG A 44 5.83 0.61 5.82
C ARG A 44 5.10 -0.46 6.64
N GLY A 45 3.81 -0.29 6.91
CA GLY A 45 3.03 -1.14 7.80
C GLY A 45 3.26 -0.87 9.29
N TYR A 46 3.83 0.29 9.65
CA TYR A 46 4.00 0.71 11.04
C TYR A 46 2.70 1.26 11.64
N ARG A 47 1.79 1.70 10.78
CA ARG A 47 0.49 2.22 11.16
C ARG A 47 -0.56 1.70 10.18
N TYR A 48 -1.73 1.32 10.69
CA TYR A 48 -2.91 1.12 9.85
C TYR A 48 -3.79 2.38 9.92
N PRO A 49 -4.35 2.88 8.80
CA PRO A 49 -5.23 4.04 8.83
C PRO A 49 -6.52 3.75 9.60
N ALA A 50 -7.12 4.78 10.20
CA ALA A 50 -8.46 4.68 10.76
C ALA A 50 -9.52 4.72 9.64
N GLN A 51 -10.76 4.31 9.96
CA GLN A 51 -11.83 4.11 8.97
C GLN A 51 -12.10 5.36 8.11
N ASP A 52 -12.11 6.55 8.72
CA ASP A 52 -12.26 7.84 8.03
C ASP A 52 -11.20 8.03 6.94
N LYS A 53 -9.97 7.58 7.19
CA LYS A 53 -8.85 7.71 6.25
C LYS A 53 -8.85 6.62 5.21
N ILE A 54 -9.33 5.42 5.55
CA ILE A 54 -9.55 4.34 4.58
C ILE A 54 -10.52 4.83 3.50
N VAL A 55 -11.64 5.44 3.91
CA VAL A 55 -12.62 6.02 2.98
C VAL A 55 -11.96 7.08 2.10
N LYS A 56 -11.20 8.02 2.69
CA LYS A 56 -10.46 9.05 1.91
C LYS A 56 -9.44 8.46 0.93
N PHE A 57 -8.74 7.39 1.29
CA PHE A 57 -7.84 6.69 0.37
C PHE A 57 -8.61 6.09 -0.80
N CYS A 58 -9.75 5.46 -0.52
CA CYS A 58 -10.60 4.88 -1.56
C CYS A 58 -11.14 5.95 -2.50
N GLU A 59 -11.56 7.11 -1.98
CA GLU A 59 -11.97 8.28 -2.75
C GLU A 59 -10.82 8.81 -3.63
N LEU A 60 -9.63 9.04 -3.04
CA LEU A 60 -8.45 9.55 -3.75
C LEU A 60 -8.04 8.66 -4.92
N PHE A 61 -8.12 7.34 -4.74
CA PHE A 61 -7.72 6.37 -5.76
C PHE A 61 -8.88 5.84 -6.61
N ASN A 62 -10.09 6.36 -6.41
CA ASN A 62 -11.30 5.96 -7.12
C ASN A 62 -11.54 4.42 -7.11
N ILE A 63 -11.46 3.82 -5.93
CA ILE A 63 -11.73 2.38 -5.71
C ILE A 63 -12.77 2.20 -4.60
N SER A 64 -13.39 1.01 -4.53
CA SER A 64 -14.22 0.65 -3.39
C SER A 64 -13.35 0.14 -2.22
N VAL A 65 -13.93 0.13 -1.01
CA VAL A 65 -13.30 -0.50 0.15
C VAL A 65 -13.11 -2.00 -0.08
N GLU A 66 -14.06 -2.66 -0.75
CA GLU A 66 -13.97 -4.07 -1.12
C GLU A 66 -12.75 -4.34 -2.02
N THR A 67 -12.52 -3.50 -3.03
CA THR A 67 -11.33 -3.60 -3.89
C THR A 67 -10.04 -3.38 -3.09
N LEU A 68 -10.03 -2.46 -2.13
CA LEU A 68 -8.88 -2.27 -1.25
C LEU A 68 -8.59 -3.55 -0.43
N ASP A 69 -9.62 -4.18 0.12
CA ASP A 69 -9.50 -5.40 0.90
C ASP A 69 -9.01 -6.58 0.04
N GLU A 70 -9.51 -6.72 -1.19
CA GLU A 70 -9.03 -7.70 -2.16
C GLU A 70 -7.54 -7.55 -2.46
N ILE A 71 -7.07 -6.31 -2.66
CA ILE A 71 -5.64 -6.02 -2.88
C ILE A 71 -4.82 -6.44 -1.66
N GLN A 72 -5.29 -6.11 -0.45
CA GLN A 72 -4.61 -6.48 0.80
C GLN A 72 -4.53 -8.01 0.96
N ASN A 73 -5.64 -8.71 0.71
CA ASN A 73 -5.71 -10.17 0.81
C ASN A 73 -4.79 -10.86 -0.20
N CYS A 74 -4.73 -10.36 -1.43
CA CYS A 74 -3.78 -10.84 -2.44
C CYS A 74 -2.34 -10.75 -1.95
N GLN A 75 -1.97 -9.65 -1.29
CA GLN A 75 -0.60 -9.46 -0.78
C GLN A 75 -0.26 -10.43 0.36
N GLU A 76 -1.17 -10.67 1.29
CA GLU A 76 -0.95 -11.62 2.39
C GLU A 76 -0.78 -13.06 1.87
N LYS A 77 -1.54 -13.46 0.85
CA LYS A 77 -1.35 -14.76 0.18
C LYS A 77 0.08 -14.92 -0.37
N TYR A 78 0.60 -13.90 -1.05
CA TYR A 78 1.94 -13.98 -1.64
C TYR A 78 3.09 -13.89 -0.63
N LYS A 79 2.92 -13.18 0.50
CA LYS A 79 3.91 -13.19 1.59
C LYS A 79 4.19 -14.61 2.09
N ASN A 80 3.16 -15.45 2.16
CA ASN A 80 3.24 -16.80 2.69
C ASN A 80 3.77 -17.82 1.67
N GLU A 81 3.54 -17.59 0.38
CA GLU A 81 3.93 -18.53 -0.69
C GLU A 81 5.32 -18.24 -1.29
N GLN A 82 5.66 -16.97 -1.55
CA GLN A 82 6.95 -16.54 -2.14
C GLN A 82 7.20 -15.04 -1.91
N PRO A 83 8.20 -14.61 -1.12
CA PRO A 83 8.48 -13.19 -0.93
C PRO A 83 8.93 -12.52 -2.26
N LEU A 84 8.08 -11.64 -2.79
CA LEU A 84 8.29 -10.97 -4.07
C LEU A 84 9.43 -9.95 -3.98
N LYS A 85 10.42 -10.06 -4.88
CA LYS A 85 11.63 -9.22 -4.89
C LYS A 85 11.55 -7.97 -5.77
N SER A 86 10.46 -7.78 -6.54
CA SER A 86 10.30 -6.65 -7.48
C SER A 86 8.89 -6.08 -7.42
N TYR A 87 8.80 -4.75 -7.40
CA TYR A 87 7.56 -3.99 -7.44
C TYR A 87 6.68 -4.33 -8.64
N GLN A 88 7.29 -4.49 -9.82
CA GLN A 88 6.58 -4.79 -11.07
C GLN A 88 5.90 -6.17 -11.01
N LYS A 89 6.58 -7.17 -10.45
CA LYS A 89 6.01 -8.52 -10.33
C LYS A 89 4.80 -8.57 -9.39
N MET A 90 4.84 -7.77 -8.31
CA MET A 90 3.73 -7.71 -7.37
C MET A 90 2.54 -6.97 -8.00
N LEU A 91 2.78 -5.84 -8.65
CA LEU A 91 1.75 -5.12 -9.40
C LEU A 91 1.08 -6.04 -10.44
N MET A 92 1.87 -6.72 -11.27
CA MET A 92 1.35 -7.65 -12.28
C MET A 92 0.48 -8.75 -11.68
N ARG A 93 0.87 -9.32 -10.52
CA ARG A 93 0.07 -10.36 -9.86
C ARG A 93 -1.23 -9.83 -9.29
N THR A 94 -1.21 -8.65 -8.65
CA THR A 94 -2.44 -8.02 -8.16
C THR A 94 -3.39 -7.74 -9.33
N LEU A 95 -2.89 -7.21 -10.44
CA LEU A 95 -3.71 -6.99 -11.65
C LEU A 95 -4.25 -8.29 -12.25
N MET A 96 -3.47 -9.37 -12.26
CA MET A 96 -3.91 -10.68 -12.77
C MET A 96 -4.99 -11.36 -11.92
N ASN A 97 -5.15 -10.98 -10.64
CA ASN A 97 -6.20 -11.55 -9.79
C ASN A 97 -7.50 -10.74 -9.78
N LEU A 98 -7.45 -9.49 -10.27
CA LEU A 98 -8.60 -8.59 -10.34
C LEU A 98 -9.29 -8.59 -11.72
N LEU A 99 -8.74 -9.32 -12.69
CA LEU A 99 -9.26 -9.53 -14.05
C LEU A 99 -9.69 -10.99 -14.24
#